data_AF-A0A1I3B9L2-F1
#
_entry.id   AF-A0A1I3B9L2-F1
#
_cell.length_a   1.000
_cell.length_b   1.000
_cell.length_c   1.000
_cell.angle_alpha   90.00
_cell.angle_beta   90.00
_cell.angle_gamma   90.00
#
_symmetry.space_group_name_H-M   'P 1'
#
loop_
_entity.id
_entity.type
_entity.pdbx_description
1 polymer ?
#
loop_
_entity_poly.entity_id
_entity_poly.type
_entity_poly.pdbx_seq_one_letter_code
_entity_poly.pdbx_strand_id
1 'polypeptide(L)'
;MTFLAAQLLNDEAGFIVSAELVLVSTIVVIGMVVGLSEVANGINEELEDVGAAFGSINQSYCFSGFTGHKGWDAGSSFHDQADYCDGQFDITCDRGPTPESPKGW
;
A
#
# COMPACT_ATOMS: atom_id res chain seq x y z
N MET A 1 5.62 -24.17 56.68
CA MET A 1 5.19 -24.36 55.28
C MET A 1 3.74 -23.94 55.04
N THR A 2 2.83 -24.06 56.02
CA THR A 2 1.42 -23.64 55.88
C THR A 2 1.20 -22.12 55.92
N PHE A 3 2.10 -21.37 56.59
CA PHE A 3 1.97 -19.92 56.76
C PHE A 3 2.12 -19.14 55.44
N LEU A 4 3.06 -19.53 54.59
CA LEU A 4 3.23 -18.93 53.25
C LEU A 4 2.05 -19.25 52.34
N ALA A 5 1.55 -20.49 52.37
CA ALA A 5 0.37 -20.89 51.61
C ALA A 5 -0.90 -20.15 52.07
N ALA A 6 -1.07 -19.93 53.37
CA ALA A 6 -2.19 -19.16 53.92
C ALA A 6 -2.08 -17.66 53.59
N GLN A 7 -0.86 -17.10 53.55
CA GLN A 7 -0.66 -15.71 53.13
C GLN A 7 -0.98 -15.51 51.65
N LEU A 8 -0.54 -16.41 50.77
CA LEU A 8 -0.85 -16.34 49.33
C LEU A 8 -2.35 -16.51 49.04
N LEU A 9 -3.07 -17.31 49.84
CA LEU A 9 -4.51 -17.53 49.67
C LEU A 9 -5.37 -16.37 50.21
N ASN A 10 -4.83 -15.51 51.07
CA ASN A 10 -5.52 -14.31 51.61
C ASN A 10 -4.88 -13.01 51.12
N ASP A 11 -4.10 -13.06 50.03
CA ASP A 11 -3.50 -11.89 49.42
C ASP A 11 -4.42 -11.37 48.30
N GLU A 12 -5.38 -10.51 48.66
CA GLU A 12 -6.22 -9.80 47.68
C GLU A 12 -5.46 -8.71 46.90
N ALA A 13 -4.30 -8.24 47.39
CA ALA A 13 -3.58 -7.13 46.76
C ALA A 13 -2.93 -7.56 45.43
N GLY A 14 -2.47 -8.80 45.31
CA GLY A 14 -1.91 -9.36 44.07
C GLY A 14 -2.95 -9.67 42.98
N PHE A 15 -4.18 -10.04 43.38
CA PHE A 15 -5.27 -10.40 42.47
C PHE A 15 -5.88 -9.17 41.77
N ILE A 16 -6.06 -8.07 42.52
CA ILE A 16 -6.60 -6.80 42.02
C ILE A 16 -5.67 -6.18 40.97
N VAL A 17 -4.37 -6.11 41.26
CA VAL A 17 -3.37 -5.50 40.36
C VAL A 17 -3.17 -6.29 39.06
N SER A 18 -3.32 -7.62 39.10
CA SER A 18 -3.16 -8.46 37.90
C SER A 18 -4.34 -8.33 36.93
N ALA A 19 -5.58 -8.30 37.43
CA ALA A 19 -6.76 -8.15 36.59
C ALA A 19 -6.83 -6.75 35.93
N GLU A 20 -6.46 -5.71 36.66
CA GLU A 20 -6.42 -4.33 36.15
C GLU A 20 -5.37 -4.15 35.06
N LEU A 21 -4.18 -4.73 35.21
CA LEU A 21 -3.14 -4.70 34.18
C LEU A 21 -3.54 -5.48 32.92
N VAL A 22 -4.28 -6.58 33.06
CA VAL A 22 -4.83 -7.32 31.93
C VAL A 22 -5.90 -6.47 31.20
N LEU A 23 -6.76 -5.77 31.93
CA LEU A 23 -7.74 -4.87 31.34
C LEU A 23 -7.06 -3.71 30.57
N VAL A 24 -6.06 -3.05 31.16
CA VAL A 24 -5.33 -1.96 30.49
C VAL A 24 -4.57 -2.47 29.28
N SER A 25 -3.86 -3.61 29.39
CA SER A 25 -3.08 -4.16 28.28
C SER A 25 -3.96 -4.59 27.11
N THR A 26 -5.16 -5.15 27.35
CA THR A 26 -6.10 -5.50 26.28
C THR A 26 -6.62 -4.27 25.54
N ILE A 27 -6.94 -3.18 26.25
CA ILE A 27 -7.35 -1.91 25.62
C ILE A 27 -6.21 -1.35 24.75
N VAL A 28 -4.98 -1.37 25.26
CA VAL A 28 -3.80 -0.88 24.54
C VAL A 28 -3.54 -1.73 23.29
N VAL A 29 -3.62 -3.05 23.38
CA VAL A 29 -3.41 -3.95 22.23
C VAL A 29 -4.47 -3.70 21.16
N ILE A 30 -5.75 -3.60 21.51
CA ILE A 30 -6.82 -3.34 20.54
C ILE A 30 -6.63 -1.96 19.90
N GLY A 31 -6.29 -0.94 20.69
CA GLY A 31 -6.00 0.40 20.18
C GLY A 31 -4.81 0.43 19.22
N MET A 32 -3.73 -0.30 19.52
CA MET A 32 -2.58 -0.41 18.63
C MET A 32 -2.89 -1.17 17.34
N VAL A 33 -3.70 -2.23 17.40
CA VAL A 33 -4.08 -3.00 16.20
C VAL A 33 -4.86 -2.11 15.22
N VAL A 34 -5.86 -1.38 15.71
CA VAL A 34 -6.62 -0.43 14.86
C VAL A 34 -5.70 0.69 14.39
N GLY A 35 -4.91 1.29 15.28
CA GLY A 35 -3.99 2.38 14.92
C GLY A 35 -2.97 1.97 13.85
N LEU A 36 -2.40 0.77 13.94
CA LEU A 36 -1.45 0.27 12.94
C LEU A 36 -2.14 -0.06 11.61
N SER A 37 -3.38 -0.55 11.66
CA SER A 37 -4.19 -0.81 10.45
C SER A 37 -4.45 0.49 9.69
N GLU A 38 -4.84 1.57 10.37
CA GLU A 38 -5.09 2.86 9.73
C GLU A 38 -3.80 3.48 9.18
N VAL A 39 -2.67 3.34 9.89
CA VAL A 39 -1.36 3.78 9.38
C VAL A 39 -0.98 3.01 8.12
N ALA A 40 -1.20 1.68 8.09
CA ALA A 40 -0.91 0.86 6.92
C ALA A 40 -1.79 1.26 5.72
N ASN A 41 -3.08 1.46 5.94
CA ASN A 41 -4.00 1.89 4.88
C ASN A 41 -3.63 3.28 4.35
N GLY A 42 -3.40 4.25 5.23
CA GLY A 42 -3.02 5.61 4.81
C GLY A 42 -1.70 5.65 4.04
N ILE A 43 -0.69 4.86 4.44
CA ILE A 43 0.57 4.77 3.67
C ILE A 43 0.31 4.20 2.27
N ASN A 44 -0.52 3.17 2.15
CA ASN A 44 -0.83 2.56 0.86
C ASN A 44 -1.60 3.54 -0.06
N GLU A 45 -2.56 4.28 0.49
CA GLU A 45 -3.30 5.32 -0.23
C GLU A 45 -2.37 6.43 -0.74
N GLU A 46 -1.48 6.96 0.11
CA GLU A 46 -0.55 8.02 -0.31
C GLU A 46 0.48 7.52 -1.34
N LEU A 47 0.93 6.27 -1.23
CA LEU A 47 1.82 5.68 -2.24
C LEU A 47 1.10 5.43 -3.57
N GLU A 48 -0.19 5.12 -3.53
CA GLU A 48 -1.03 5.00 -4.73
C GLU A 48 -1.22 6.36 -5.40
N ASP A 49 -1.54 7.41 -4.65
CA ASP A 49 -1.62 8.78 -5.16
C ASP A 49 -0.31 9.23 -5.83
N VAL A 50 0.84 8.89 -5.23
CA VAL A 50 2.15 9.14 -5.83
C VAL A 50 2.31 8.36 -7.15
N GLY A 51 1.95 7.07 -7.17
CA GLY A 51 2.00 6.23 -8.36
C GLY A 51 1.13 6.77 -9.50
N ALA A 52 -0.13 7.11 -9.19
CA ALA A 52 -1.06 7.71 -10.14
C ALA A 52 -0.56 9.06 -10.67
N ALA A 53 0.07 9.87 -9.82
CA ALA A 53 0.67 11.14 -10.25
C ALA A 53 1.78 10.92 -11.29
N PHE A 54 2.64 9.90 -11.12
CA PHE A 54 3.64 9.54 -12.13
C PHE A 54 3.00 8.99 -13.41
N GLY A 55 2.00 8.11 -13.29
CA GLY A 55 1.26 7.57 -14.44
C GLY A 55 0.51 8.65 -15.25
N SER A 56 0.05 9.71 -14.58
CA SER A 56 -0.67 10.83 -15.22
C SER A 56 0.20 11.72 -16.11
N ILE A 57 1.53 11.59 -16.04
CA ILE A 57 2.46 12.29 -16.93
C ILE A 57 2.32 11.68 -18.34
N ASN A 58 2.42 12.50 -19.38
CA ASN A 58 2.41 11.98 -20.74
C ASN A 58 3.69 11.15 -21.01
N GLN A 59 3.56 9.83 -21.04
CA GLN A 59 4.64 8.89 -21.33
C GLN A 59 4.76 8.56 -22.84
N SER A 60 3.93 9.18 -23.69
CA SER A 60 4.03 9.06 -25.15
C SER A 60 5.13 9.95 -25.71
N TYR A 61 5.81 9.48 -26.76
CA TYR A 61 6.76 10.27 -27.52
C TYR A 61 6.57 10.09 -29.03
N CYS A 62 6.96 11.10 -29.81
CA CYS A 62 7.01 10.99 -31.27
C CYS A 62 8.08 11.92 -31.80
N PHE A 63 8.96 11.41 -32.66
CA PHE A 63 9.89 12.23 -33.43
C PHE A 63 9.96 11.73 -34.88
N SER A 64 10.13 12.68 -35.80
CA SER A 64 10.24 12.39 -37.22
C SER A 64 11.69 12.10 -37.62
N GLY A 65 11.87 11.13 -38.51
CA GLY A 65 13.16 10.88 -39.16
C GLY A 65 13.46 11.88 -40.27
N PHE A 66 14.60 11.72 -40.92
CA PHE A 66 15.06 12.63 -41.97
C PHE A 66 15.13 11.91 -43.32
N THR A 67 14.66 12.56 -44.38
CA THR A 67 14.80 12.06 -45.75
C THR A 67 15.51 13.10 -46.61
N GLY A 68 16.58 12.70 -47.28
CA GLY A 68 17.32 13.53 -48.21
C GLY A 68 18.00 12.74 -49.33
N HIS A 69 18.64 13.44 -50.27
CA HIS A 69 19.25 12.84 -51.45
C HIS A 69 20.34 11.79 -51.17
N LYS A 70 20.90 11.73 -49.96
CA LYS A 70 22.00 10.83 -49.58
C LYS A 70 21.73 10.01 -48.32
N GLY A 71 20.50 9.97 -47.84
CA GLY A 71 20.19 9.25 -46.62
C GLY A 71 18.70 9.26 -46.33
N TRP A 72 18.27 8.16 -45.74
CA TRP A 72 16.93 7.98 -45.21
C TRP A 72 17.09 7.41 -43.81
N ASP A 73 16.46 8.07 -42.84
CA ASP A 73 16.37 7.62 -41.46
C ASP A 73 14.90 7.63 -41.04
N ALA A 74 14.49 6.58 -40.32
CA ALA A 74 13.12 6.44 -39.87
C ALA A 74 12.90 7.22 -38.57
N GLY A 75 11.71 7.80 -38.42
CA GLY A 75 11.27 8.32 -37.12
C GLY A 75 10.90 7.20 -36.17
N SER A 76 10.60 7.56 -34.92
CA SER A 76 9.96 6.63 -33.97
C SER A 76 8.89 7.34 -33.17
N SER A 77 7.85 6.59 -32.84
CA SER A 77 6.82 7.04 -31.92
C SER A 77 6.40 5.90 -31.00
N PHE A 78 6.05 6.26 -29.78
CA PHE A 78 5.39 5.40 -28.82
C PHE A 78 4.16 6.13 -28.29
N HIS A 79 3.01 5.47 -28.38
CA HIS A 79 1.81 5.94 -27.71
C HIS A 79 1.58 5.05 -26.49
N ASP A 80 1.67 5.67 -25.33
CA ASP A 80 1.35 5.03 -24.08
C ASP A 80 -0.16 4.84 -23.97
N GLN A 81 -0.56 3.66 -23.51
CA GLN A 81 -1.96 3.28 -23.39
C GLN A 81 -2.21 2.86 -21.96
N ALA A 82 -3.38 3.23 -21.43
CA ALA A 82 -3.77 2.82 -20.09
C ALA A 82 -3.69 1.30 -19.93
N ASP A 83 -2.90 0.86 -18.96
CA ASP A 83 -2.76 -0.54 -18.59
C ASP A 83 -3.44 -0.85 -17.24
N TYR A 84 -3.12 -2.01 -16.68
CA TYR A 84 -3.74 -2.52 -15.46
C TYR A 84 -3.19 -1.76 -14.23
N CYS A 85 -4.08 -1.15 -13.45
CA CYS A 85 -3.79 -0.26 -12.31
C CYS A 85 -3.26 1.15 -12.66
N ASP A 86 -3.52 1.66 -13.87
CA ASP A 86 -3.19 3.05 -14.26
C ASP A 86 -4.19 4.11 -13.76
N GLY A 87 -5.26 3.69 -13.07
CA GLY A 87 -6.31 4.56 -12.55
C GLY A 87 -6.05 5.07 -11.13
N GLN A 88 -6.73 6.14 -10.74
CA GLN A 88 -6.77 6.58 -9.34
C GLN A 88 -7.66 5.68 -8.48
N PHE A 89 -7.29 5.54 -7.21
CA PHE A 89 -7.96 4.77 -6.16
C PHE A 89 -7.98 3.25 -6.42
N ASP A 90 -6.98 2.74 -7.13
CA ASP A 90 -6.88 1.31 -7.49
C ASP A 90 -5.72 0.60 -6.76
N ILE A 91 -5.77 0.60 -5.42
CA ILE A 91 -4.76 -0.05 -4.55
C ILE A 91 -4.73 -1.57 -4.80
N THR A 92 -5.88 -2.14 -5.11
CA THR A 92 -6.03 -3.56 -5.45
C THR A 92 -6.79 -3.66 -6.75
N CYS A 93 -6.02 -3.85 -7.81
CA CYS A 93 -6.48 -3.99 -9.18
C CYS A 93 -7.55 -5.09 -9.28
N ASP A 94 -8.81 -4.68 -9.29
CA ASP A 94 -10.00 -5.52 -9.26
C ASP A 94 -10.61 -5.70 -10.66
N ARG A 95 -10.19 -4.88 -11.63
CA ARG A 95 -10.51 -5.04 -13.06
C ARG A 95 -9.47 -5.88 -13.78
N GLY A 96 -9.79 -7.14 -14.09
CA GLY A 96 -8.92 -8.09 -14.81
C GLY A 96 -8.12 -7.51 -16.00
N PRO A 97 -6.94 -8.08 -16.30
CA PRO A 97 -5.96 -7.51 -17.24
C PRO A 97 -6.61 -7.18 -18.59
N THR A 98 -6.57 -5.91 -18.98
CA THR A 98 -6.90 -5.49 -20.33
C THR A 98 -5.74 -5.81 -21.26
N PRO A 99 -5.96 -6.50 -22.39
CA PRO A 99 -4.89 -6.76 -23.35
C PRO A 99 -4.27 -5.44 -23.82
N GLU A 100 -2.94 -5.36 -23.76
CA GLU A 100 -2.15 -4.28 -24.37
C GLU A 100 -2.60 -4.14 -25.84
N SER A 101 -2.96 -2.94 -26.31
CA SER A 101 -3.36 -2.84 -27.72
C SER A 101 -2.14 -3.10 -28.61
N PRO A 102 -2.33 -3.62 -29.83
CA PRO A 102 -1.22 -3.86 -30.74
C PRO A 102 -0.44 -2.56 -30.96
N LYS A 103 0.87 -2.59 -30.68
CA LYS A 103 1.79 -1.49 -31.00
C LYS A 103 1.82 -1.35 -32.53
N GLY A 104 0.99 -0.44 -33.05
CA GLY A 104 0.87 -0.15 -34.47
C GLY A 104 2.17 0.44 -35.01
N TRP A 105 2.55 0.01 -36.20
CA TRP A 105 3.63 0.57 -37.02
C TRP A 105 3.08 1.71 -37.88
#